data_AF-A0A1X1KZ44-F1
#
_entry.id   AF-A0A1X1KZ44-F1
#
_cell.length_a   1.000
_cell.length_b   1.000
_cell.length_c   1.000
_cell.angle_alpha   90.00
_cell.angle_beta   90.00
_cell.angle_gamma   90.00
#
_symmetry.space_group_name_H-M   'P 1'
#
loop_
_entity.id
_entity.type
_entity.pdbx_description
1 polymer ?
#
loop_
_entity_poly.entity_id
_entity_poly.type
_entity_poly.pdbx_seq_one_letter_code
_entity_poly.pdbx_strand_id
1 'polypeptide(L)'
;MELDKFKTMMNVRKRMTYFPRFQRMAGSENQVTIDEETWELVLPDQWNLTSKHEKAIRESLETFVHDINKIENKRARKYFIIHYCYMRKKTVSECLEIAGTKSTNYHRYKQIAVLNFARIHQNGELEAYK
;
A
#
# COMPACT_ATOMS: atom_id res chain seq x y z
N MET A 1 -3.62 17.20 18.85
CA MET A 1 -2.34 16.50 19.07
C MET A 1 -1.57 16.54 17.76
N GLU A 2 -0.39 17.15 17.73
CA GLU A 2 0.43 17.15 16.51
C GLU A 2 0.93 15.74 16.24
N LEU A 3 0.76 15.26 15.02
CA LEU A 3 1.16 13.91 14.65
C LEU A 3 2.69 13.80 14.70
N ASP A 4 3.24 12.87 15.48
CA ASP A 4 4.65 12.53 15.37
C ASP A 4 4.88 11.92 13.97
N LYS A 5 5.40 12.74 13.06
CA LYS A 5 5.62 12.39 11.65
C LYS A 5 6.60 11.22 11.54
N PHE A 6 7.60 11.12 12.42
CA PHE A 6 8.58 10.04 12.38
C PHE A 6 7.98 8.71 12.81
N LYS A 7 7.32 8.66 13.97
CA LYS A 7 6.61 7.47 14.47
C LYS A 7 5.55 7.01 13.45
N THR A 8 4.82 7.96 12.89
CA THR A 8 3.81 7.71 11.85
C THR A 8 4.40 7.06 10.61
N MET A 9 5.49 7.63 10.06
CA MET A 9 6.16 7.06 8.90
C MET A 9 6.66 5.63 9.17
N MET A 10 7.17 5.38 10.39
CA MET A 10 7.60 4.06 10.81
C MET A 10 6.44 3.06 10.89
N ASN A 11 5.29 3.47 11.42
CA ASN A 11 4.10 2.60 11.51
C ASN A 11 3.56 2.23 10.13
N VAL A 12 3.48 3.19 9.20
CA VAL A 12 3.06 2.88 7.82
C VAL A 12 4.04 1.93 7.14
N ARG A 13 5.35 2.16 7.28
CA ARG A 13 6.38 1.26 6.73
C ARG A 13 6.23 -0.16 7.27
N LYS A 14 6.05 -0.31 8.59
CA LYS A 14 5.81 -1.60 9.25
C LYS A 14 4.52 -2.24 8.71
N ARG A 15 3.43 -1.49 8.63
CA ARG A 15 2.15 -1.98 8.12
C ARG A 15 2.26 -2.49 6.68
N MET A 16 2.96 -1.77 5.82
CA MET A 16 3.15 -2.19 4.42
C MET A 16 4.01 -3.44 4.26
N THR A 17 4.74 -3.90 5.29
CA THR A 17 5.43 -5.20 5.25
C THR A 17 4.46 -6.39 5.23
N TYR A 18 3.22 -6.21 5.71
CA TYR A 18 2.22 -7.26 5.74
C TYR A 18 1.50 -7.43 4.40
N PHE A 19 1.43 -6.39 3.56
CA PHE A 19 0.73 -6.47 2.28
C PHE A 19 1.28 -7.60 1.37
N PRO A 20 2.60 -7.71 1.10
CA PRO A 20 3.14 -8.83 0.32
C PRO A 20 3.01 -10.19 1.01
N ARG A 21 2.81 -10.22 2.33
CA ARG A 21 2.54 -11.46 3.07
C ARG A 21 1.12 -11.94 2.79
N PHE A 22 0.13 -11.06 2.89
CA PHE A 22 -1.26 -11.40 2.58
C PHE A 22 -1.46 -11.76 1.11
N GLN A 23 -0.81 -11.05 0.18
CA GLN A 23 -0.80 -11.42 -1.24
C GLN A 23 -0.28 -12.85 -1.48
N ARG A 24 0.81 -13.25 -0.80
CA ARG A 24 1.34 -14.62 -0.89
C ARG A 24 0.41 -15.65 -0.28
N MET A 25 -0.23 -15.31 0.85
CA MET A 25 -1.19 -16.19 1.52
C MET A 25 -2.48 -16.38 0.71
N ALA A 26 -2.88 -15.36 -0.05
CA ALA A 26 -4.05 -15.43 -0.93
C ALA A 26 -3.82 -16.38 -2.12
N GLY A 27 -2.57 -16.54 -2.57
CA GLY A 27 -2.23 -17.31 -3.76
C GLY A 27 -2.43 -16.50 -5.04
N SER A 28 -1.88 -16.97 -6.16
CA SER A 28 -1.84 -16.24 -7.43
C SER A 28 -3.22 -15.88 -7.99
N GLU A 29 -4.22 -16.73 -7.78
CA GLU A 29 -5.58 -16.54 -8.28
C GLU A 29 -6.35 -15.45 -7.53
N ASN A 30 -5.90 -15.07 -6.32
CA ASN A 30 -6.57 -14.13 -5.44
C ASN A 30 -5.74 -12.85 -5.22
N GLN A 31 -4.75 -12.60 -6.08
CA GLN A 31 -3.88 -11.44 -5.91
C GLN A 31 -4.62 -10.15 -6.22
N VAL A 32 -4.40 -9.15 -5.36
CA VAL A 32 -4.79 -7.78 -5.67
C VAL A 32 -3.86 -7.26 -6.77
N THR A 33 -4.44 -6.77 -7.86
CA THR A 33 -3.70 -6.25 -9.01
C THR A 33 -3.57 -4.73 -8.96
N ILE A 34 -2.70 -4.19 -9.80
CA ILE A 34 -2.48 -2.75 -9.94
C ILE A 34 -3.06 -2.34 -11.30
N ASP A 35 -4.01 -1.42 -11.29
CA ASP A 35 -4.39 -0.67 -12.48
C ASP A 35 -3.41 0.50 -12.66
N GLU A 36 -2.52 0.39 -13.66
CA GLU A 36 -1.50 1.41 -13.94
C GLU A 36 -2.06 2.64 -14.68
N GLU A 37 -3.29 2.60 -15.19
CA GLU A 37 -3.95 3.76 -15.80
C GLU A 37 -4.48 4.70 -14.70
N THR A 38 -5.19 4.14 -13.72
CA THR A 38 -5.81 4.90 -12.62
C THR A 38 -4.91 4.99 -11.38
N TRP A 39 -3.86 4.18 -11.31
CA TRP A 39 -3.01 3.96 -10.13
C TRP A 39 -3.85 3.61 -8.92
N GLU A 40 -4.67 2.57 -9.07
CA GLU A 40 -5.52 1.99 -8.03
C GLU A 40 -5.23 0.50 -7.88
N LEU A 41 -5.50 -0.01 -6.68
CA LEU A 41 -5.48 -1.43 -6.42
C LEU A 41 -6.86 -2.02 -6.72
N VAL A 42 -6.87 -3.16 -7.39
CA VAL A 42 -8.10 -3.85 -7.82
C VAL A 42 -8.16 -5.22 -7.14
N LEU A 43 -9.28 -5.47 -6.45
CA LEU A 43 -9.55 -6.77 -5.82
C LEU A 43 -9.88 -7.82 -6.90
N PRO A 44 -9.63 -9.11 -6.64
CA PRO A 44 -10.10 -10.16 -7.54
C PRO A 44 -11.64 -10.18 -7.58
N ASP A 45 -12.20 -10.50 -8.74
CA ASP A 45 -13.66 -10.60 -8.93
C ASP A 45 -14.29 -11.72 -8.08
N GLN A 46 -13.51 -12.77 -7.81
CA GLN A 46 -13.91 -13.92 -7.00
C GLN A 46 -12.76 -14.33 -6.07
N TRP A 47 -13.11 -14.76 -4.86
CA TRP A 47 -12.16 -15.28 -3.88
C TRP A 47 -12.20 -16.81 -3.88
N ASN A 48 -11.14 -17.44 -4.38
CA ASN A 48 -10.88 -18.87 -4.33
C ASN A 48 -9.94 -19.18 -3.15
N LEU A 49 -10.32 -18.80 -1.94
CA LEU A 49 -9.52 -19.02 -0.74
C LEU A 49 -9.95 -20.34 -0.07
N THR A 50 -9.00 -21.22 0.21
CA THR A 50 -9.26 -22.52 0.87
C THR A 50 -8.54 -22.66 2.21
N SER A 51 -7.98 -21.56 2.70
CA SER A 51 -7.17 -21.51 3.92
C SER A 51 -8.01 -21.27 5.16
N LYS A 52 -7.63 -21.85 6.31
CA LYS A 52 -8.20 -21.51 7.63
C LYS A 52 -8.06 -20.02 8.00
N HIS A 53 -7.22 -19.28 7.28
CA HIS A 53 -7.00 -17.85 7.45
C HIS A 53 -7.74 -17.00 6.39
N GLU A 54 -8.64 -17.59 5.60
CA GLU A 54 -9.39 -16.92 4.52
C GLU A 54 -9.94 -15.55 4.94
N LYS A 55 -10.72 -15.52 6.03
CA LYS A 55 -11.33 -14.28 6.52
C LYS A 55 -10.28 -13.20 6.80
N ALA A 56 -9.21 -13.56 7.50
CA ALA A 56 -8.14 -12.62 7.84
C ALA A 56 -7.38 -12.13 6.59
N ILE A 57 -7.17 -13.00 5.60
CA ILE A 57 -6.52 -12.64 4.33
C ILE A 57 -7.38 -11.64 3.56
N ARG A 58 -8.66 -11.97 3.39
CA ARG A 58 -9.63 -11.16 2.66
C ARG A 58 -9.80 -9.79 3.30
N GLU A 59 -10.15 -9.74 4.59
CA GLU A 59 -10.36 -8.48 5.31
C GLU A 59 -9.10 -7.59 5.29
N SER A 60 -7.92 -8.19 5.44
CA SER A 60 -6.67 -7.43 5.38
C SER A 60 -6.42 -6.84 3.99
N LEU A 61 -6.58 -7.62 2.92
CA LEU A 61 -6.38 -7.15 1.55
C LEU A 61 -7.42 -6.09 1.17
N GLU A 62 -8.70 -6.30 1.50
CA GLU A 62 -9.77 -5.30 1.30
C GLU A 62 -9.44 -3.99 2.02
N THR A 63 -8.96 -4.07 3.27
CA THR A 63 -8.54 -2.88 4.04
C THR A 63 -7.36 -2.17 3.37
N PHE A 64 -6.33 -2.90 2.94
CA PHE A 64 -5.20 -2.31 2.22
C PHE A 64 -5.63 -1.62 0.93
N VAL A 65 -6.48 -2.28 0.11
CA VAL A 65 -6.99 -1.71 -1.14
C VAL A 65 -7.76 -0.43 -0.87
N HIS A 66 -8.71 -0.48 0.06
CA HIS A 66 -9.52 0.66 0.44
C HIS A 66 -8.66 1.86 0.91
N ASP A 67 -7.72 1.62 1.83
CA ASP A 67 -6.90 2.70 2.42
C ASP A 67 -5.93 3.29 1.38
N ILE A 68 -5.33 2.46 0.52
CA ILE A 68 -4.41 2.94 -0.52
C ILE A 68 -5.18 3.73 -1.59
N ASN A 69 -6.35 3.25 -2.00
CA ASN A 69 -7.17 3.92 -3.01
C ASN A 69 -7.73 5.26 -2.50
N LYS A 70 -7.95 5.39 -1.18
CA LYS A 70 -8.34 6.65 -0.51
C LYS A 70 -7.25 7.72 -0.43
N ILE A 71 -6.01 7.45 -0.85
CA ILE A 71 -4.99 8.50 -0.97
C ILE A 71 -5.43 9.50 -2.05
N GLU A 72 -5.98 10.64 -1.63
CA GLU A 72 -6.58 11.66 -2.51
C GLU A 72 -5.63 12.17 -3.60
N ASN A 73 -4.36 12.37 -3.24
CA ASN A 73 -3.36 12.80 -4.20
C ASN A 73 -2.95 11.62 -5.09
N LYS A 74 -3.55 11.56 -6.29
CA LYS A 74 -3.29 10.51 -7.30
C LYS A 74 -1.80 10.28 -7.58
N ARG A 75 -1.00 11.35 -7.63
CA ARG A 75 0.45 11.26 -7.86
C ARG A 75 1.18 10.63 -6.66
N ALA A 76 0.77 10.98 -5.44
CA ALA A 76 1.29 10.37 -4.22
C ALA A 76 0.88 8.89 -4.15
N ARG A 77 -0.38 8.57 -4.47
CA ARG A 77 -0.91 7.19 -4.54
C ARG A 77 -0.11 6.33 -5.52
N LYS A 78 0.13 6.82 -6.74
CA LYS A 78 1.00 6.19 -7.74
C LYS A 78 2.35 5.78 -7.14
N TYR A 79 3.07 6.71 -6.51
CA TYR A 79 4.39 6.39 -5.97
C TYR A 79 4.35 5.49 -4.73
N PHE A 80 3.25 5.53 -3.96
CA PHE A 80 3.03 4.59 -2.87
C PHE A 80 2.89 3.15 -3.40
N ILE A 81 2.03 2.96 -4.41
CA ILE A 81 1.81 1.66 -5.07
C ILE A 81 3.11 1.13 -5.68
N ILE A 82 3.83 1.97 -6.44
CA ILE A 82 5.14 1.60 -7.01
C ILE A 82 6.12 1.13 -5.94
N HIS A 83 6.13 1.78 -4.79
CA HIS A 83 7.09 1.46 -3.75
C HIS A 83 6.73 0.23 -2.92
N TYR A 84 5.43 -0.01 -2.65
CA TYR A 84 5.00 -0.98 -1.65
C TYR A 84 4.18 -2.16 -2.19
N CYS A 85 3.51 -2.02 -3.34
CA CYS A 85 2.47 -2.97 -3.74
C CYS A 85 2.92 -3.97 -4.82
N TYR A 86 4.06 -3.75 -5.47
CA TYR A 86 4.63 -4.77 -6.36
C TYR A 86 5.14 -5.97 -5.57
N MET A 87 4.77 -7.18 -6.01
CA MET A 87 5.19 -8.44 -5.38
C MET A 87 6.70 -8.62 -5.34
N ARG A 88 7.37 -8.24 -6.44
CA ARG A 88 8.83 -8.10 -6.46
C ARG A 88 9.19 -6.69 -6.07
N LYS A 89 9.96 -6.55 -4.99
CA LYS A 89 10.54 -5.27 -4.58
C LYS A 89 11.33 -4.68 -5.75
N LYS A 90 10.89 -3.54 -6.24
CA LYS A 90 11.55 -2.80 -7.32
C LYS A 90 12.77 -2.07 -6.79
N THR A 91 13.83 -1.98 -7.61
CA THR A 91 14.97 -1.10 -7.30
C THR A 91 14.54 0.36 -7.39
N VAL A 92 15.34 1.28 -6.84
CA VAL A 92 15.05 2.71 -6.99
C VAL A 92 14.99 3.09 -8.47
N SER A 93 15.93 2.62 -9.30
CA SER A 93 15.95 2.91 -10.74
C SER A 93 14.67 2.46 -11.43
N GLU A 94 14.22 1.23 -11.18
CA GLU A 94 12.97 0.71 -11.73
C GLU A 94 11.76 1.53 -11.26
N CYS A 95 11.75 1.95 -9.98
CA CYS A 95 10.68 2.82 -9.48
C CYS A 95 10.66 4.17 -10.20
N LEU A 96 11.82 4.76 -10.51
CA LEU A 96 11.93 6.04 -11.20
C LEU A 96 11.46 5.95 -12.65
N GLU A 97 11.78 4.85 -13.32
CA GLU A 97 11.35 4.56 -14.68
C GLU A 97 9.83 4.47 -14.77
N ILE A 98 9.19 3.62 -13.95
CA ILE A 98 7.73 3.48 -13.88
C ILE A 98 7.07 4.80 -13.46
N ALA A 99 7.72 5.54 -12.54
CA ALA A 99 7.25 6.82 -12.07
C ALA A 99 7.35 7.95 -13.12
N GLY A 100 8.20 7.80 -14.13
CA GLY A 100 8.51 8.84 -15.12
C GLY A 100 9.08 10.11 -14.49
N THR A 101 9.93 10.00 -13.46
CA THR A 101 10.38 11.16 -12.67
C THR A 101 11.82 11.06 -12.17
N LYS A 102 12.40 12.22 -11.81
CA LYS A 102 13.69 12.30 -11.11
C LYS A 102 13.59 11.84 -9.65
N SER A 103 14.72 11.36 -9.12
CA SER A 103 14.86 10.83 -7.76
C SER A 103 14.32 11.74 -6.65
N THR A 104 14.64 13.04 -6.70
CA THR A 104 14.20 14.02 -5.70
C THR A 104 12.68 14.11 -5.58
N ASN A 105 11.99 14.17 -6.72
CA ASN A 105 10.53 14.19 -6.78
C ASN A 105 9.94 12.87 -6.29
N TYR A 106 10.52 11.73 -6.68
CA TYR A 106 10.07 10.42 -6.22
C TYR A 106 10.13 10.30 -4.69
N HIS A 107 11.25 10.68 -4.07
CA HIS A 107 11.39 10.65 -2.62
C HIS A 107 10.44 11.61 -1.90
N ARG A 108 10.26 12.84 -2.43
CA ARG A 108 9.34 13.83 -1.87
C ARG A 108 7.90 13.32 -1.86
N TYR A 109 7.40 12.85 -3.00
CA TYR A 109 6.02 12.40 -3.07
C TYR A 109 5.79 11.06 -2.39
N LYS A 110 6.81 10.19 -2.29
CA LYS A 110 6.74 8.99 -1.43
C LYS A 110 6.48 9.39 0.04
N GLN A 111 7.18 10.40 0.56
CA GLN A 111 6.93 10.89 1.93
C GLN A 111 5.52 11.47 2.07
N ILE A 112 5.07 12.28 1.10
CA ILE A 112 3.70 12.81 1.07
C ILE A 112 2.67 11.67 1.09
N ALA A 113 2.90 10.61 0.31
CA ALA A 113 1.99 9.48 0.25
C ALA A 113 1.90 8.71 1.57
N VAL A 114 3.03 8.51 2.25
CA VAL A 114 3.06 7.89 3.58
C VAL A 114 2.29 8.74 4.61
N LEU A 115 2.44 10.06 4.55
CA LEU A 115 1.70 10.97 5.42
C LEU A 115 0.19 10.94 5.09
N ASN A 116 -0.18 10.96 3.81
CA ASN A 116 -1.58 10.88 3.40
C ASN A 116 -2.21 9.55 3.80
N PHE A 117 -1.52 8.43 3.62
CA PHE A 117 -1.96 7.13 4.09
C PHE A 117 -2.19 7.15 5.61
N ALA A 118 -1.27 7.73 6.38
CA ALA A 118 -1.46 7.86 7.82
C ALA A 118 -2.63 8.78 8.22
N ARG A 119 -2.92 9.82 7.43
CA ARG A 119 -4.07 10.72 7.65
C ARG A 119 -5.41 10.00 7.50
N ILE A 120 -5.50 8.98 6.66
CA ILE A 120 -6.70 8.14 6.56
C ILE A 120 -7.00 7.45 7.90
N HIS A 121 -5.96 7.22 8.69
CA HIS A 121 -6.06 6.66 10.03
C HIS A 121 -6.05 7.72 11.14
N GLN A 122 -6.06 9.02 10.87
CA GLN A 122 -5.83 10.04 11.92
C GLN A 122 -6.92 10.18 13.01
N ASN A 123 -8.02 9.42 12.95
CA ASN A 123 -8.96 9.27 14.09
C ASN A 123 -8.67 8.06 15.01
N GLY A 124 -7.61 7.32 14.74
CA GLY A 124 -7.06 6.32 15.64
C GLY A 124 -5.63 6.10 15.18
N GLU A 125 -4.65 6.59 15.97
CA GLU A 125 -3.23 6.26 15.77
C GLU A 125 -3.16 4.88 15.14
N LEU A 126 -2.47 4.72 14.00
CA LEU A 126 -2.19 3.42 13.40
C LEU A 126 -1.58 2.54 14.50
N GLU A 127 -2.43 1.89 15.29
CA GLU A 127 -2.06 0.97 16.32
C GLU A 127 -1.44 -0.14 15.49
N ALA A 128 -0.14 -0.32 15.67
CA ALA A 128 0.49 -1.54 15.20
C ALA A 128 -0.33 -2.65 15.84
N TYR A 129 -1.12 -3.38 15.03
CA TYR A 129 -1.92 -4.51 15.47
C TYR A 129 -1.13 -5.28 16.54
N LYS A 130 -1.64 -5.26 17.77
CA LYS A 130 -1.19 -6.16 18.83
C LYS A 130 -1.76 -7.54 18.56
#